data_AF-A0A8S2KSM5-F1
#
_entry.id   AF-A0A8S2KSM5-F1
#
_cell.length_a   1.000
_cell.length_b   1.000
_cell.length_c   1.000
_cell.angle_alpha   90.00
_cell.angle_beta   90.00
_cell.angle_gamma   90.00
#
_symmetry.space_group_name_H-M   'P 1'
#
loop_
_entity.id
_entity.type
_entity.pdbx_description
1 polymer ?
#
loop_
_entity_poly.entity_id
_entity_poly.type
_entity_poly.pdbx_seq_one_letter_code
_entity_poly.pdbx_strand_id
1 'polypeptide(L)' 'MLAIFAEHDKESWDIRLPQLALAIRAAINESTGHSPAFLMYGRELKLPLDLMYGPETDVLDELKSSEEVRAYTERLRAIL' A
#
# COMPACT_ATOMS: atom_id res chain seq x y z
N MET A 1 1.71 4.11 16.69
CA MET A 1 0.78 4.82 15.78
C MET A 1 -0.69 4.51 16.09
N LEU A 2 -1.11 3.24 16.04
CA LEU A 2 -2.50 2.84 16.36
C LEU A 2 -2.96 3.20 17.78
N ALA A 3 -2.13 2.93 18.80
CA ALA A 3 -2.46 3.29 20.19
C ALA A 3 -2.66 4.80 20.39
N ILE A 4 -1.81 5.63 19.75
CA ILE A 4 -1.90 7.09 19.79
C ILE A 4 -3.20 7.57 19.13
N PHE A 5 -3.57 6.95 18.01
CA PHE A 5 -4.82 7.28 17.31
C PHE A 5 -6.06 6.90 18.13
N ALA A 6 -6.06 5.70 18.74
CA ALA A 6 -7.15 5.25 19.60
C ALA A 6 -7.27 6.10 20.88
N GLU A 7 -6.17 6.61 21.39
CA GLU A 7 -6.18 7.52 22.54
C GLU A 7 -6.74 8.90 22.19
N HIS A 8 -6.53 9.38 20.96
CA HIS A 8 -7.11 10.62 20.47
C HIS A 8 -8.61 10.52 20.14
N ASP A 9 -9.08 9.33 19.74
CA ASP A 9 -10.48 9.10 19.37
C ASP A 9 -11.07 7.88 20.07
N LYS A 10 -11.26 8.00 21.39
CA LYS A 10 -11.62 6.87 22.25
C LYS A 10 -12.99 6.26 21.94
N GLU A 11 -13.93 7.03 21.37
CA GLU A 11 -15.31 6.57 21.10
C GLU A 11 -15.54 6.03 19.69
N SER A 12 -14.67 6.35 18.72
CA SER A 12 -14.90 6.00 17.30
C SER A 12 -13.66 5.47 16.58
N TRP A 13 -12.60 5.15 17.32
CA TRP A 13 -11.36 4.61 16.74
C TRP A 13 -11.61 3.34 15.92
N ASP A 14 -12.54 2.51 16.37
CA ASP A 14 -12.92 1.23 15.75
C ASP A 14 -13.64 1.46 14.41
N ILE A 15 -14.49 2.49 14.32
CA ILE A 15 -15.15 2.89 13.07
C ILE A 15 -14.12 3.33 12.04
N ARG A 16 -13.01 3.95 12.47
CA ARG A 16 -11.95 4.43 11.57
C ARG A 16 -10.84 3.41 11.28
N LEU A 17 -10.86 2.23 11.91
CA LEU A 17 -9.89 1.17 11.65
C LEU A 17 -9.78 0.77 10.19
N PRO A 18 -10.88 0.59 9.42
CA PRO A 18 -10.76 0.20 8.01
C PRO A 18 -10.01 1.23 7.17
N GLN A 19 -10.22 2.52 7.45
CA GLN A 19 -9.56 3.63 6.76
C GLN A 19 -8.07 3.67 7.10
N LEU A 20 -7.73 3.50 8.38
CA LEU A 20 -6.34 3.46 8.82
C LEU A 20 -5.61 2.23 8.27
N ALA A 21 -6.28 1.07 8.24
CA ALA A 21 -5.73 -0.15 7.66
C ALA A 21 -5.51 -0.02 6.14
N LEU A 22 -6.37 0.71 5.44
CA LEU A 22 -6.18 1.05 4.03
C LEU A 22 -4.94 1.93 3.86
N ALA A 23 -4.83 3.01 4.64
CA ALA A 23 -3.69 3.92 4.59
C ALA A 23 -2.36 3.20 4.84
N ILE A 24 -2.30 2.30 5.84
CA ILE A 24 -1.11 1.51 6.14
C ILE A 24 -0.77 0.56 4.97
N ARG A 25 -1.76 -0.04 4.31
CA ARG A 25 -1.53 -0.97 3.20
C ARG A 25 -1.06 -0.26 1.92
N ALA A 26 -1.50 0.97 1.70
CA ALA A 26 -1.16 1.76 0.51
C ALA A 26 0.10 2.63 0.70
N ALA A 27 0.51 2.91 1.94
CA ALA A 27 1.71 3.70 2.20
C ALA A 27 3.00 2.91 1.95
N ILE A 28 3.97 3.56 1.32
CA ILE A 28 5.32 3.02 1.14
C ILE A 28 5.99 2.88 2.51
N ASN A 29 6.54 1.70 2.80
CA ASN A 29 7.33 1.47 4.00
C ASN A 29 8.80 1.79 3.73
N GLU A 30 9.36 2.73 4.48
CA GLU A 30 10.76 3.20 4.36
C GLU A 30 11.81 2.09 4.40
N SER A 31 11.61 1.05 5.20
CA SER A 31 12.58 -0.05 5.32
C SER A 31 12.64 -0.93 4.08
N THR A 32 11.52 -1.02 3.35
CA THR A 32 11.38 -1.91 2.20
C THR A 32 11.30 -1.17 0.86
N GLY A 33 11.04 0.13 0.87
CA GLY A 33 10.82 0.94 -0.32
C GLY A 33 9.49 0.68 -1.05
N HIS A 34 8.66 -0.25 -0.57
CA HIS A 34 7.41 -0.66 -1.21
C HIS A 34 6.23 -0.59 -0.25
N SER A 35 5.01 -0.50 -0.79
CA SER A 35 3.79 -0.62 0.02
C SER A 35 3.55 -2.08 0.43
N PRO A 36 2.93 -2.33 1.60
CA PRO A 36 2.54 -3.70 1.97
C PRO A 36 1.58 -4.34 0.96
N ALA A 37 0.70 -3.56 0.31
CA ALA A 37 -0.18 -4.10 -0.72
C ALA A 37 0.58 -4.57 -1.96
N PHE A 38 1.60 -3.81 -2.38
CA PHE A 38 2.45 -4.19 -3.49
C PHE A 38 3.18 -5.51 -3.20
N LEU A 39 3.75 -5.66 -2.01
CA LEU A 39 4.45 -6.90 -1.64
C LEU A 39 3.52 -8.11 -1.58
N MET A 40 2.26 -7.92 -1.19
CA MET A 40 1.28 -9.02 -1.05
C MET A 40 0.61 -9.41 -2.37
N TYR A 41 0.31 -8.43 -3.22
CA TYR A 41 -0.50 -8.63 -4.43
C TYR A 41 0.27 -8.44 -5.73
N GLY A 42 1.51 -7.94 -5.65
CA GLY A 42 2.29 -7.57 -6.82
C GLY A 42 1.69 -6.41 -7.61
N ARG A 43 0.98 -5.49 -6.95
CA ARG A 43 0.48 -4.24 -7.55
C ARG A 43 0.04 -3.28 -6.45
N GLU A 44 0.03 -1.99 -6.76
CA GLU A 44 -0.56 -0.99 -5.88
C GLU A 44 -2.09 -1.09 -5.85
N LEU A 45 -2.69 -0.67 -4.73
CA LEU A 45 -4.15 -0.60 -4.61
C LEU A 45 -4.68 0.58 -5.40
N LYS A 46 -5.71 0.34 -6.24
CA LYS A 46 -6.49 1.42 -6.85
C LYS A 46 -7.50 1.94 -5.83
N LEU A 47 -7.26 3.14 -5.32
CA LEU A 47 -8.09 3.81 -4.33
C LEU A 47 -9.27 4.53 -5.01
N PRO A 48 -10.39 4.73 -4.31
CA PRO A 48 -11.50 5.52 -4.83
C PRO A 48 -11.10 6.95 -5.23
N LEU A 49 -10.07 7.51 -4.58
CA LEU A 49 -9.51 8.82 -4.93
C LEU A 49 -8.91 8.82 -6.35
N ASP A 50 -8.20 7.75 -6.71
CA ASP A 50 -7.55 7.60 -8.02
C ASP A 50 -8.58 7.56 -9.16
N LEU A 51 -9.79 7.05 -8.87
CA LEU A 51 -10.91 7.06 -9.82
C LEU A 51 -11.54 8.44 -9.98
N MET A 52 -11.56 9.25 -8.93
CA MET A 52 -12.17 10.59 -8.95
C MET A 52 -11.25 11.65 -9.55
N TYR A 53 -9.96 11.60 -9.22
CA TYR A 53 -8.97 12.59 -9.67
C TYR A 53 -8.21 12.15 -10.91
N GLY A 54 -8.38 10.89 -11.31
CA GLY A 54 -7.56 10.28 -12.35
C GLY A 54 -6.17 9.94 -11.82
N PRO A 55 -5.50 8.96 -12.41
CA PRO A 55 -4.17 8.58 -12.01
C PRO A 55 -3.17 9.67 -12.42
N GLU A 56 -2.52 10.33 -11.47
CA GLU A 56 -1.44 11.27 -11.79
C GLU A 56 -0.20 10.56 -12.40
N THR A 57 -0.14 9.22 -12.40
CA THR A 57 1.09 8.46 -12.72
C THR A 57 0.86 7.10 -13.40
N ASP A 58 -0.31 6.83 -14.00
CA ASP A 58 -0.71 5.45 -14.38
C ASP A 58 0.28 4.71 -15.29
N VAL A 59 0.87 5.37 -16.30
CA VAL A 59 1.73 4.67 -17.27
C VAL A 59 3.14 4.38 -16.77
N LEU A 60 3.72 5.27 -15.95
CA LEU A 60 5.07 5.10 -15.42
C LEU A 60 5.08 4.23 -14.17
N ASP A 61 4.03 4.31 -13.34
CA ASP A 61 3.88 3.44 -12.17
C ASP A 61 3.44 2.03 -12.54
N GLU A 62 2.59 1.82 -13.56
CA GLU A 62 2.27 0.44 -14.00
C GLU A 62 3.51 -0.29 -14.55
N LEU A 63 4.38 0.41 -15.29
CA LEU A 63 5.63 -0.15 -15.80
C LEU A 63 6.64 -0.44 -14.68
N LYS A 64 6.83 0.51 -13.75
CA LYS A 64 7.69 0.30 -12.57
C LYS A 64 7.17 -0.83 -11.68
N SER A 65 5.87 -0.82 -11.41
CA SER A 65 5.19 -1.87 -10.65
C SER A 65 5.43 -3.22 -11.31
N SER A 66 5.23 -3.34 -12.63
CA SER A 66 5.49 -4.60 -13.34
C SER A 66 6.95 -5.06 -13.26
N GLU A 67 7.93 -4.16 -13.36
CA GLU A 67 9.35 -4.51 -13.24
C GLU A 67 9.73 -4.90 -11.80
N GLU A 68 9.23 -4.16 -10.81
CA GLU A 68 9.48 -4.42 -9.39
C GLU A 68 8.84 -5.76 -8.95
N VAL A 69 7.66 -6.09 -9.46
CA VAL A 69 6.97 -7.36 -9.20
C VAL A 69 7.77 -8.52 -9.75
N ARG A 70 8.30 -8.35 -10.97
CA ARG A 70 9.17 -9.34 -11.60
C ARG A 70 10.44 -9.53 -10.79
N ALA A 71 11.10 -8.45 -10.38
CA ALA A 71 12.30 -8.51 -9.56
C ALA A 71 12.04 -9.17 -8.19
N TYR A 72 10.89 -8.88 -7.57
CA TYR A 72 10.50 -9.48 -6.29
C TYR A 72 10.20 -10.97 -6.40
N THR A 73 9.45 -11.37 -7.43
CA THR A 73 9.15 -12.80 -7.69
C THR A 73 10.41 -13.59 -8.05
N GLU A 74 11.35 -13.00 -8.77
CA GLU A 74 12.67 -13.60 -9.03
C GLU A 74 13.49 -13.77 -7.73
N ARG A 75 13.50 -12.77 -6.84
CA ARG A 75 14.15 -12.89 -5.52
C ARG A 75 13.53 -13.98 -4.66
N LEU A 76 12.21 -14.08 -4.62
CA LEU A 76 11.52 -15.15 -3.88
C LEU A 76 11.85 -16.54 -4.45
N ARG A 77 11.94 -16.66 -5.77
CA ARG A 77 12.32 -17.91 -6.44
C ARG A 77 13.78 -18.31 -6.20
N ALA A 78 14.67 -17.36 -5.96
CA ALA A 78 16.09 -17.63 -5.68
C ALA A 78 16.36 -18.16 -4.25
N ILE A 79 15.38 -18.08 -3.36
CA ILE A 79 15.49 -18.51 -1.95
C ILE A 79 14.92 -19.92 -1.73
N LEU A 80 14.18 -20.46 -2.72
CA LEU A 80 13.65 -21.83 -2.75
C LEU A 80 14.57 -22.76 -3.55
#